data_AF-A0A965IZ76-F1
#
_entry.id   AF-A0A965IZ76-F1
#
_cell.length_a   1.000
_cell.length_b   1.000
_cell.length_c   1.000
_cell.angle_alpha   90.00
_cell.angle_beta   90.00
_cell.angle_gamma   90.00
#
_symmetry.space_group_name_H-M   'P 1'
#
loop_
_entity.id
_entity.type
_entity.pdbx_description
1 polymer ?
#
loop_
_entity_poly.entity_id
_entity_poly.type
_entity_poly.pdbx_seq_one_letter_code
_entity_poly.pdbx_strand_id
1 'polypeptide(L)'
;MTITYDPKHPKYLDEADVREELTRVYDLCHGCRLCFKFCTSFPTLFSYVDKHEDQDAGRLTPAEQDQVIDECFQCKLCYVNCPYIPELHEWALDFPRLMLRAQA
;
A
#
# COMPACT_ATOMS: atom_id res chain seq x y z
N MET A 1 -10.08 1.80 12.74
CA MET A 1 -10.57 0.78 11.80
C MET A 1 -11.00 1.48 10.52
N THR A 2 -10.22 1.34 9.46
CA THR A 2 -10.54 1.84 8.11
C THR A 2 -11.70 0.99 7.55
N ILE A 3 -12.89 1.59 7.52
CA ILE A 3 -14.15 0.95 7.07
C ILE A 3 -14.17 0.65 5.57
N THR A 4 -13.26 1.26 4.82
CA THR A 4 -13.14 1.13 3.36
C THR A 4 -12.67 -0.25 2.91
N TYR A 5 -12.19 -1.10 3.81
CA TYR A 5 -11.84 -2.50 3.51
C TYR A 5 -13.01 -3.49 3.64
N ASP A 6 -14.20 -3.03 4.05
CA ASP A 6 -15.42 -3.84 3.96
C ASP A 6 -15.91 -3.88 2.50
N PRO A 7 -16.06 -5.06 1.87
CA PRO A 7 -16.60 -5.18 0.50
C PRO A 7 -17.99 -4.55 0.30
N LYS A 8 -18.75 -4.33 1.38
CA LYS A 8 -20.06 -3.66 1.34
C LYS A 8 -19.96 -2.15 1.46
N HIS A 9 -18.78 -1.60 1.74
CA HIS A 9 -18.58 -0.17 1.83
C HIS A 9 -18.84 0.48 0.47
N PRO A 10 -19.59 1.60 0.38
CA PRO A 10 -19.96 2.21 -0.90
C PRO A 10 -18.75 2.64 -1.74
N LYS A 11 -17.62 2.94 -1.10
CA LYS A 11 -16.37 3.27 -1.79
C LYS A 11 -15.48 2.06 -2.11
N TYR A 12 -15.85 0.84 -1.74
CA TYR A 12 -14.93 -0.31 -1.85
C TYR A 12 -14.37 -0.48 -3.27
N LEU A 13 -15.23 -0.35 -4.28
CA LEU A 13 -14.90 -0.46 -5.72
C LEU A 13 -14.64 0.91 -6.40
N ASP A 14 -14.54 1.99 -5.63
CA ASP A 14 -14.21 3.30 -6.19
C ASP A 14 -12.71 3.34 -6.50
N GLU A 15 -12.36 3.27 -7.79
CA GLU A 15 -10.97 3.22 -8.24
C GLU A 15 -10.17 4.46 -7.80
N ALA A 16 -10.78 5.65 -7.82
CA ALA A 16 -10.09 6.87 -7.42
C ALA A 16 -9.75 6.84 -5.91
N ASP A 17 -10.69 6.39 -5.08
CA ASP A 17 -10.49 6.23 -3.63
C ASP A 17 -9.43 5.15 -3.32
N VAL A 18 -9.38 4.07 -4.10
CA VAL A 18 -8.33 3.04 -3.99
C VAL A 18 -6.95 3.63 -4.35
N ARG A 19 -6.86 4.32 -5.47
CA ARG A 19 -5.60 4.92 -5.98
C ARG A 19 -5.05 5.98 -5.04
N GLU A 20 -5.91 6.81 -4.45
CA GLU A 20 -5.53 7.78 -3.43
C GLU A 20 -4.96 7.09 -2.18
N GLU A 21 -5.63 6.04 -1.71
CA GLU A 21 -5.16 5.25 -0.56
C GLU A 21 -3.86 4.49 -0.86
N LEU A 22 -3.67 4.00 -2.09
CA LEU A 22 -2.40 3.41 -2.56
C LEU A 22 -1.26 4.41 -2.43
N THR A 23 -1.43 5.62 -2.97
CA THR A 23 -0.43 6.70 -2.86
C THR A 23 -0.07 6.98 -1.41
N ARG A 24 -1.06 7.18 -0.54
CA ARG A 24 -0.84 7.44 0.89
C ARG A 24 -0.07 6.31 1.56
N VAL A 25 -0.47 5.06 1.32
CA VAL A 25 0.18 3.88 1.91
C VAL A 25 1.61 3.72 1.39
N TYR A 26 1.83 3.98 0.11
CA TYR A 26 3.13 3.91 -0.53
C TYR A 26 4.12 4.94 0.01
N ASP A 27 3.69 6.18 0.23
CA ASP A 27 4.51 7.21 0.89
C ASP A 27 4.93 6.79 2.30
N LEU A 28 3.96 6.32 3.12
CA LEU A 28 4.25 5.88 4.48
C LEU A 28 5.19 4.66 4.52
N CYS A 29 4.99 3.71 3.61
CA CYS A 29 5.86 2.55 3.47
C CYS A 29 7.26 2.95 3.00
N HIS A 30 7.37 3.89 2.07
CA HIS A 30 8.64 4.42 1.58
C HIS A 30 9.41 5.19 2.65
N GLY A 31 8.73 5.97 3.50
CA GLY A 31 9.36 6.66 4.61
C GLY A 31 9.89 5.70 5.69
N CYS A 32 9.21 4.58 5.91
CA CYS A 32 9.56 3.61 6.96
C CYS A 32 10.59 2.56 6.53
N ARG A 33 10.47 2.04 5.29
CA ARG A 33 11.30 0.98 4.67
C ARG A 33 11.56 -0.28 5.49
N LEU A 34 10.83 -0.57 6.58
CA LEU A 34 11.06 -1.81 7.36
C LEU A 34 10.63 -3.08 6.63
N CYS A 35 9.71 -2.98 5.67
CA CYS A 35 9.02 -4.13 5.11
C CYS A 35 9.79 -4.85 3.98
N PHE A 36 10.90 -4.30 3.47
CA PHE A 36 11.64 -4.88 2.33
C PHE A 36 12.18 -6.29 2.57
N LYS A 37 12.38 -6.67 3.84
CA LYS A 37 12.84 -8.01 4.22
C LYS A 37 11.73 -9.07 4.21
N PHE A 38 10.46 -8.64 4.14
CA PHE A 38 9.30 -9.51 4.35
C PHE A 38 8.44 -9.70 3.10
N CYS A 39 8.54 -8.83 2.09
CA CYS A 39 7.68 -8.87 0.91
C CYS A 39 8.36 -8.25 -0.32
N THR A 40 8.16 -8.89 -1.47
CA THR A 40 8.74 -8.52 -2.77
C THR A 40 8.20 -7.22 -3.35
N SER A 41 6.95 -6.85 -3.02
CA SER A 41 6.34 -5.60 -3.47
C SER A 41 7.13 -4.34 -3.04
N PHE A 42 7.79 -4.38 -1.87
CA PHE A 42 8.44 -3.19 -1.31
C PHE A 42 9.72 -2.77 -2.05
N PRO A 43 10.67 -3.67 -2.39
CA PRO A 43 11.77 -3.34 -3.29
C PRO A 43 11.33 -2.65 -4.59
N THR A 44 10.29 -3.18 -5.24
CA THR A 44 9.72 -2.60 -6.47
C THR A 44 9.14 -1.22 -6.22
N LEU A 45 8.29 -1.08 -5.20
CA LEU A 45 7.73 0.21 -4.78
C LEU A 45 8.83 1.25 -4.54
N PHE A 46 9.85 0.91 -3.74
CA PHE A 46 10.91 1.84 -3.40
C PHE A 46 11.73 2.22 -4.63
N SER A 47 11.96 1.28 -5.56
CA SER A 47 12.66 1.57 -6.80
C SER A 47 11.90 2.55 -7.71
N TYR A 48 10.56 2.58 -7.66
CA TYR A 48 9.77 3.56 -8.39
C TYR A 48 9.84 4.93 -7.74
N VAL A 49 9.60 5.00 -6.43
CA VAL A 49 9.63 6.28 -5.69
C VAL A 49 11.02 6.92 -5.75
N ASP A 50 12.09 6.11 -5.61
CA ASP A 50 13.48 6.59 -5.64
C ASP A 50 13.94 7.15 -7.00
N LYS A 51 13.17 6.96 -8.09
CA LYS A 51 13.45 7.58 -9.40
C LYS A 51 13.09 9.07 -9.45
N HIS A 52 12.27 9.54 -8.51
CA HIS A 52 11.80 10.91 -8.45
C HIS A 52 12.63 11.72 -7.44
N GLU A 53 13.04 12.94 -7.82
CA GLU A 53 13.87 13.80 -6.95
C GLU A 53 13.17 14.18 -5.64
N ASP A 54 11.84 14.33 -5.68
CA ASP A 54 10.99 14.65 -4.53
C ASP A 54 10.58 13.42 -3.70
N GLN A 55 10.89 12.21 -4.19
CA GLN A 55 10.54 10.92 -3.58
C GLN A 55 9.04 10.83 -3.20
N ASP A 56 8.17 11.47 -3.99
CA ASP A 56 6.72 11.51 -3.80
C ASP A 56 6.06 10.30 -4.49
N ALA A 57 5.38 9.43 -3.73
CA ALA A 57 4.68 8.28 -4.29
C ALA A 57 3.50 8.67 -5.17
N GLY A 58 3.01 9.92 -5.09
CA GLY A 58 2.01 10.48 -6.00
C GLY A 58 2.49 10.63 -7.44
N ARG A 59 3.80 10.45 -7.69
CA ARG A 59 4.38 10.42 -9.03
C ARG A 59 4.23 9.07 -9.75
N LEU A 60 3.90 8.00 -9.02
CA LEU A 60 3.75 6.68 -9.63
C LEU A 60 2.59 6.66 -10.62
N THR A 61 2.84 6.10 -11.79
CA THR A 61 1.80 5.83 -12.78
C THR A 61 0.89 4.69 -12.30
N PRO A 62 -0.36 4.59 -12.82
CA PRO A 62 -1.23 3.45 -12.50
C PRO A 62 -0.56 2.10 -12.75
N ALA A 63 0.20 1.96 -13.85
CA ALA A 63 0.91 0.73 -14.17
C ALA A 63 2.01 0.37 -13.16
N GLU A 64 2.72 1.36 -12.61
CA GLU A 64 3.72 1.14 -11.56
C GLU A 64 3.07 0.75 -10.24
N GLN A 65 1.92 1.34 -9.91
CA GLN A 65 1.13 0.90 -8.76
C GLN A 65 0.62 -0.54 -8.95
N ASP A 66 0.13 -0.87 -10.15
CA ASP A 66 -0.37 -2.21 -10.49
C ASP A 66 0.71 -3.28 -10.33
N GLN A 67 1.95 -2.99 -10.72
CA GLN A 67 3.04 -3.92 -10.51
C GLN A 67 3.31 -4.19 -9.01
N VAL A 68 3.25 -3.15 -8.16
CA VAL A 68 3.41 -3.33 -6.71
C VAL A 68 2.27 -4.19 -6.13
N ILE A 69 1.05 -4.01 -6.63
CA ILE A 69 -0.14 -4.80 -6.28
C ILE A 69 0.06 -6.27 -6.67
N ASP A 70 0.47 -6.54 -7.91
CA ASP A 70 0.64 -7.89 -8.45
C ASP A 70 1.72 -8.70 -7.74
N GLU A 71 2.75 -8.03 -7.21
CA GLU A 71 3.82 -8.69 -6.47
C GLU A 71 3.42 -9.06 -5.02
N CYS A 72 2.21 -8.70 -4.57
CA CYS A 72 1.74 -9.00 -3.23
C CYS A 72 1.04 -10.37 -3.15
N PHE A 73 1.72 -11.36 -2.57
CA PHE A 73 1.18 -12.72 -2.41
C PHE A 73 0.27 -12.94 -1.18
N GLN A 74 -0.21 -11.87 -0.54
CA GLN A 74 -1.14 -11.95 0.60
C GLN A 74 -0.66 -12.81 1.80
N CYS A 75 0.64 -12.95 2.01
CA CYS A 75 1.23 -13.74 3.10
C CYS A 75 1.16 -13.08 4.49
N LYS A 76 0.86 -11.77 4.54
CA LYS A 76 0.73 -10.93 5.74
C LYS A 76 1.99 -10.74 6.60
N LEU A 77 3.17 -11.20 6.15
CA LEU A 77 4.42 -11.03 6.91
C LEU A 77 4.79 -9.56 7.17
N CYS A 78 4.52 -8.67 6.20
CA CYS A 78 4.72 -7.23 6.38
C CYS A 78 3.76 -6.64 7.43
N TYR A 79 2.50 -7.10 7.49
CA TYR A 79 1.50 -6.61 8.44
C TYR A 79 1.90 -6.92 9.89
N VAL A 80 2.30 -8.15 10.17
CA VAL A 80 2.67 -8.60 11.53
C VAL A 80 3.83 -7.80 12.12
N ASN A 81 4.74 -7.32 11.26
CA ASN A 81 5.91 -6.56 11.68
C ASN A 81 5.75 -5.04 11.52
N CYS A 82 4.61 -4.57 10.99
CA CYS A 82 4.41 -3.16 10.72
C CYS A 82 4.03 -2.42 12.02
N PRO A 83 4.73 -1.32 12.38
CA PRO A 83 4.37 -0.53 13.56
C PRO A 83 3.11 0.32 13.37
N TYR A 84 2.60 0.41 12.14
CA TYR A 84 1.55 1.35 11.74
C TYR A 84 0.19 0.72 11.49
N ILE A 85 0.00 -0.54 11.86
CA ILE A 85 -1.27 -1.25 11.66
C ILE A 85 -2.44 -0.59 12.43
N PRO A 86 -3.71 -0.80 12.00
CA PRO A 86 -4.88 -0.16 12.59
C PRO A 86 -5.04 -0.27 14.10
N GLU A 87 -4.53 -1.34 14.72
CA GLU A 87 -4.59 -1.53 16.17
C GLU A 87 -3.48 -0.79 16.93
N LEU A 88 -2.40 -0.40 16.24
CA LEU A 88 -1.19 0.15 16.86
C LEU A 88 -0.96 1.63 16.54
N HIS A 89 -1.52 2.15 15.44
CA HIS A 89 -1.25 3.52 14.99
C HIS A 89 -2.42 4.16 14.25
N GLU A 90 -2.52 5.48 14.33
CA GLU A 90 -3.57 6.28 13.70
C GLU A 90 -3.57 6.23 12.16
N TRP A 91 -2.40 5.97 11.56
CA TRP A 91 -2.25 5.83 10.11
C TRP A 91 -2.96 4.60 9.53
N ALA A 92 -3.32 3.64 10.38
CA ALA A 92 -4.12 2.48 10.05
C ALA A 92 -3.70 1.76 8.75
N LEU A 93 -2.40 1.46 8.63
CA LEU A 93 -1.78 0.83 7.48
C LEU A 93 -2.12 -0.66 7.43
N ASP A 94 -2.94 -1.07 6.46
CA ASP A 94 -3.23 -2.47 6.16
C ASP A 94 -2.87 -2.79 4.70
N PHE A 95 -1.57 -2.91 4.44
CA PHE A 95 -1.04 -3.15 3.10
C PHE A 95 -1.69 -4.38 2.43
N PRO A 96 -1.78 -5.57 3.07
CA PRO A 96 -2.41 -6.72 2.43
C PRO A 96 -3.87 -6.49 2.05
N ARG A 97 -4.69 -5.89 2.93
CA ARG A 97 -6.10 -5.61 2.59
C ARG A 97 -6.24 -4.58 1.49
N LEU A 98 -5.35 -3.59 1.43
CA LEU A 98 -5.34 -2.63 0.33
C LEU A 98 -5.01 -3.29 -1.00
N MET A 99 -3.99 -4.15 -1.05
CA MET A 99 -3.68 -4.89 -2.28
C MET A 99 -4.84 -5.79 -2.71
N LEU A 100 -5.52 -6.43 -1.75
CA LEU A 100 -6.72 -7.23 -2.03
C LEU A 100 -7.86 -6.38 -2.60
N ARG A 101 -8.10 -5.19 -2.03
CA ARG A 101 -9.11 -4.24 -2.53
C ARG A 101 -8.76 -3.73 -3.93
N ALA A 102 -7.48 -3.51 -4.21
CA ALA A 102 -7.03 -3.04 -5.52
C ALA A 102 -7.18 -4.07 -6.65
N GLN A 103 -7.35 -5.35 -6.31
CA GLN A 103 -7.63 -6.44 -7.26
C GLN A 103 -9.13 -6.78 -7.41
N ALA A 104 -10.01 -6.04 -6.72
CA ALA A 104 -11.44 -6.36 -6.63
C ALA A 104 -12.26 -5.96 -7.87
#